data_AF-A0A8T5XV71-F1
#
_entry.id   AF-A0A8T5XV71-F1
#
_cell.length_a   1.000
_cell.length_b   1.000
_cell.length_c   1.000
_cell.angle_alpha   90.00
_cell.angle_beta   90.00
_cell.angle_gamma   90.00
#
_symmetry.space_group_name_H-M   'P 1'
#
loop_
_entity.id
_entity.type
_entity.pdbx_description
1 polymer ?
#
loop_
_entity_poly.entity_id
_entity_poly.type
_entity_poly.pdbx_seq_one_letter_code
_entity_poly.pdbx_strand_id
1 'polypeptide(L)'
;MEYILKDTNIFDENISTKFSKVIESNIDNFIKEKVYKLTVSFHVNLLEDTRFEDFNIENPKKTKGYTKKDKIYDVLSFQLVKMEEVLSEKGIEITSSTIQGENLEDEDIIKTKISEDTSEPSYTGRGKNKTRMKVNSIVPNLHFIQDKVSEHASKRLSKLFCDIMNILNHNKKTMSEILEIEETEDDEKLYGAFVEKYGELWLTTNEREKELFNRLKERAECVLKKYKEKE
;
A
#
# COMPACT_ATOMS: atom_id res chain seq x y z
N MET A 1 -2.07 8.05 -15.85
CA MET A 1 -1.23 7.83 -17.03
C MET A 1 -0.47 6.54 -16.84
N GLU A 2 -0.35 5.71 -17.88
CA GLU A 2 0.40 4.45 -17.84
C GLU A 2 1.30 4.37 -19.08
N TYR A 3 2.55 3.94 -18.90
CA TYR A 3 3.53 3.81 -19.96
C TYR A 3 4.33 2.52 -19.80
N ILE A 4 4.70 1.90 -20.92
CA ILE A 4 5.51 0.68 -20.96
C ILE A 4 6.84 1.00 -21.62
N LEU A 5 7.94 0.80 -20.90
CA LEU A 5 9.29 0.84 -21.44
C LEU A 5 9.64 -0.58 -21.92
N LYS A 6 9.68 -0.76 -23.23
CA LYS A 6 10.09 -2.03 -23.86
C LYS A 6 11.62 -2.17 -23.88
N ASP A 7 12.09 -3.41 -24.01
CA ASP A 7 13.51 -3.77 -24.07
C ASP A 7 14.29 -3.17 -22.87
N THR A 8 13.66 -3.13 -21.71
CA THR A 8 14.12 -2.42 -20.51
C THR A 8 13.73 -3.21 -19.28
N ASN A 9 14.70 -3.48 -18.42
CA ASN A 9 14.47 -4.11 -17.11
C ASN A 9 15.15 -3.29 -16.01
N ILE A 10 15.07 -3.75 -14.75
CA ILE A 10 15.63 -3.04 -13.60
C ILE A 10 17.16 -2.99 -13.57
N PHE A 11 17.84 -3.69 -14.48
CA PHE A 11 19.30 -3.62 -14.64
C PHE A 11 19.72 -2.69 -15.77
N ASP A 12 18.78 -2.04 -16.47
CA ASP A 12 19.11 -1.07 -17.51
C ASP A 12 19.66 0.22 -16.89
N GLU A 13 20.94 0.48 -17.10
CA GLU A 13 21.60 1.70 -16.63
C GLU A 13 21.05 2.98 -17.29
N ASN A 14 20.46 2.84 -18.49
CA ASN A 14 19.87 3.91 -19.30
C ASN A 14 18.35 4.04 -19.11
N ILE A 15 17.77 3.41 -18.09
CA ILE A 15 16.34 3.49 -17.81
C ILE A 15 15.86 4.94 -17.70
N SER A 16 16.66 5.85 -17.13
CA SER A 16 16.35 7.27 -17.02
C SER A 16 16.22 7.94 -18.39
N THR A 17 17.11 7.64 -19.34
CA THR A 17 17.05 8.19 -20.69
C THR A 17 15.82 7.69 -21.44
N LYS A 18 15.51 6.40 -21.34
CA LYS A 18 14.31 5.81 -21.97
C LYS A 18 13.03 6.40 -21.37
N PHE A 19 12.98 6.52 -20.05
CA PHE A 19 11.87 7.12 -19.34
C PHE A 19 11.70 8.61 -19.69
N SER A 20 12.80 9.38 -19.75
CA SER A 20 12.76 10.81 -20.13
C SER A 20 12.11 11.02 -21.48
N LYS A 21 12.45 10.22 -22.50
CA LYS A 21 11.84 10.31 -23.84
C LYS A 21 10.32 10.11 -23.80
N VAL A 22 9.84 9.18 -22.98
CA VAL A 22 8.41 8.94 -22.80
C VAL A 22 7.74 10.13 -22.12
N ILE A 23 8.35 10.68 -21.07
CA ILE A 23 7.78 11.84 -20.37
C ILE A 23 7.79 13.10 -21.25
N GLU A 24 8.84 13.33 -22.05
CA GLU A 24 8.91 14.46 -22.99
C GLU A 24 7.77 14.43 -24.00
N SER A 25 7.49 13.24 -24.54
CA SER A 25 6.42 13.06 -25.52
C SER A 25 5.02 13.24 -24.91
N ASN A 26 4.91 13.27 -23.59
CA ASN A 26 3.65 13.30 -22.85
C ASN A 26 3.60 14.44 -21.81
N ILE A 27 4.48 15.44 -21.94
CA ILE A 27 4.64 16.49 -20.92
C ILE A 27 3.35 17.31 -20.76
N ASP A 28 2.59 17.48 -21.84
CA ASP A 28 1.33 18.22 -21.86
C ASP A 28 0.21 17.55 -21.05
N ASN A 29 0.35 16.26 -20.71
CA ASN A 29 -0.59 15.56 -19.85
C ASN A 29 -0.45 15.96 -18.37
N PHE A 30 0.64 16.66 -18.01
CA PHE A 30 0.91 17.12 -16.65
C PHE A 30 0.40 18.55 -16.46
N ILE A 31 -0.58 18.69 -15.59
CA ILE A 31 -1.11 19.99 -15.18
C ILE A 31 -0.16 20.58 -14.12
N LYS A 32 0.25 21.83 -14.36
CA LYS A 32 1.04 22.63 -13.42
C LYS A 32 0.32 22.75 -12.08
N GLU A 33 1.06 22.80 -10.97
CA GLU A 33 0.54 22.87 -9.58
C GLU A 33 -0.12 21.60 -9.05
N LYS A 34 -0.38 20.60 -9.91
CA LYS A 34 -0.74 19.26 -9.44
C LYS A 34 0.49 18.49 -9.02
N VAL A 35 0.26 17.60 -8.06
CA VAL A 35 1.24 16.63 -7.58
C VAL A 35 0.86 15.23 -8.02
N TYR A 36 1.86 14.36 -8.16
CA TYR A 36 1.65 13.02 -8.69
C TYR A 36 2.31 11.95 -7.82
N LYS A 37 1.86 10.71 -8.02
CA LYS A 37 2.46 9.48 -7.51
C LYS A 37 3.07 8.72 -8.68
N LEU A 38 4.28 8.21 -8.49
CA LEU A 38 4.96 7.32 -9.42
C LEU A 38 4.88 5.87 -8.91
N THR A 39 4.50 4.94 -9.78
CA THR A 39 4.64 3.49 -9.55
C THR A 39 5.39 2.88 -10.70
N VAL A 40 6.50 2.22 -10.41
CA VAL A 40 7.37 1.51 -11.35
C VAL A 40 7.22 0.02 -11.07
N SER A 41 6.81 -0.75 -12.05
CA SER A 41 6.58 -2.18 -11.94
C SER A 41 7.56 -2.92 -12.85
N PHE A 42 8.18 -3.96 -12.31
CA PHE A 42 9.09 -4.85 -13.03
C PHE A 42 8.68 -6.29 -12.86
N HIS A 43 9.20 -7.19 -13.71
CA HIS A 43 8.87 -8.60 -13.61
C HIS A 43 9.51 -9.25 -12.36
N VAL A 44 8.70 -9.87 -11.51
CA VAL A 44 9.12 -10.41 -10.21
C VAL A 44 10.21 -11.50 -10.31
N ASN A 45 10.26 -12.27 -11.40
CA ASN A 45 11.31 -13.28 -11.61
C ASN A 45 12.74 -12.70 -11.58
N LEU A 46 12.89 -11.42 -11.94
CA LEU A 46 14.21 -10.76 -11.94
C LEU A 46 14.86 -10.77 -10.55
N LEU A 47 14.09 -10.94 -9.45
CA LEU A 47 14.63 -11.04 -8.09
C LEU A 47 15.64 -12.19 -7.89
N GLU A 48 15.56 -13.23 -8.71
CA GLU A 48 16.51 -14.35 -8.67
C GLU A 48 17.69 -14.18 -9.63
N ASP A 49 17.70 -13.12 -10.43
CA ASP A 49 18.73 -12.85 -11.40
C ASP A 49 20.08 -12.48 -10.73
N THR A 50 21.15 -13.08 -11.22
CA THR A 50 22.52 -12.88 -10.69
C THR A 50 23.05 -11.47 -10.95
N ARG A 51 22.51 -10.75 -11.93
CA ARG A 51 22.90 -9.37 -12.27
C ARG A 51 22.77 -8.41 -11.09
N PHE A 52 21.93 -8.71 -10.09
CA PHE A 52 21.87 -7.93 -8.85
C PHE A 52 23.22 -7.85 -8.15
N GLU A 53 24.01 -8.92 -8.14
CA GLU A 53 25.29 -8.97 -7.43
C GLU A 53 26.33 -8.05 -8.10
N ASP A 54 26.33 -8.05 -9.43
CA ASP A 54 27.29 -7.31 -10.26
C ASP A 54 26.86 -5.86 -10.55
N PHE A 55 25.59 -5.51 -10.33
CA PHE A 55 25.07 -4.18 -10.64
C PHE A 55 25.83 -3.09 -9.87
N ASN A 56 26.46 -2.16 -10.58
CA ASN A 56 27.26 -1.12 -9.95
C ASN A 56 26.35 0.02 -9.45
N ILE A 57 26.45 0.33 -8.16
CA ILE A 57 25.73 1.45 -7.55
C ILE A 57 26.79 2.40 -7.01
N GLU A 58 26.69 3.67 -7.40
CA GLU A 58 27.52 4.71 -6.81
C GLU A 58 27.14 4.90 -5.33
N ASN A 59 28.10 4.71 -4.43
CA ASN A 59 27.93 4.84 -2.98
C ASN A 59 26.84 3.93 -2.36
N PRO A 60 27.00 2.60 -2.41
CA PRO A 60 26.04 1.68 -1.80
C PRO A 60 26.01 1.86 -0.28
N LYS A 61 24.85 1.67 0.35
CA LYS A 61 24.68 1.74 1.81
C LYS A 61 25.22 0.45 2.46
N LYS A 62 26.53 0.20 2.32
CA LYS A 62 27.16 -1.01 2.87
C LYS A 62 27.32 -0.88 4.38
N THR A 63 26.52 -1.65 5.12
CA THR A 63 26.70 -1.89 6.55
C THR A 63 27.30 -3.28 6.79
N LYS A 64 27.78 -3.54 8.01
CA LYS A 64 28.31 -4.85 8.39
C LYS A 64 27.19 -5.90 8.29
N GLY A 65 27.38 -6.95 7.48
CA GLY A 65 26.38 -8.00 7.27
C GLY A 65 25.50 -7.83 6.03
N TYR A 66 25.96 -7.05 5.03
CA TYR A 66 25.27 -6.84 3.75
C TYR A 66 24.86 -8.15 3.06
N THR A 67 23.56 -8.32 2.82
CA THR A 67 22.97 -9.53 2.24
C THR A 67 22.54 -9.35 0.78
N LYS A 68 22.23 -10.45 0.07
CA LYS A 68 21.59 -10.42 -1.27
C LYS A 68 20.32 -9.55 -1.25
N LYS A 69 19.54 -9.65 -0.18
CA LYS A 69 18.33 -8.84 0.00
C LYS A 69 18.67 -7.35 0.04
N ASP A 70 19.66 -6.93 0.82
CA ASP A 70 20.06 -5.52 0.89
C ASP A 70 20.50 -5.00 -0.49
N LYS A 71 21.21 -5.84 -1.26
CA LYS A 71 21.61 -5.51 -2.63
C LYS A 71 20.40 -5.29 -3.56
N ILE A 72 19.39 -6.15 -3.47
CA ILE A 72 18.14 -5.98 -4.23
C ILE A 72 17.49 -4.63 -3.89
N TYR A 73 17.35 -4.32 -2.60
CA TYR A 73 16.77 -3.06 -2.17
C TYR A 73 17.58 -1.85 -2.65
N ASP A 74 18.90 -1.92 -2.60
CA ASP A 74 19.76 -0.84 -3.09
C ASP A 74 19.61 -0.61 -4.61
N VAL A 75 19.60 -1.68 -5.42
CA VAL A 75 19.41 -1.57 -6.88
C VAL A 75 18.03 -0.99 -7.20
N LEU A 76 16.97 -1.51 -6.58
CA LEU A 76 15.62 -1.01 -6.80
C LEU A 76 15.48 0.45 -6.35
N SER A 77 16.08 0.81 -5.21
CA SER A 77 16.11 2.19 -4.73
C SER A 77 16.83 3.10 -5.71
N PHE A 78 17.96 2.66 -6.24
CA PHE A 78 18.78 3.43 -7.19
C PHE A 78 18.00 3.71 -8.48
N GLN A 79 17.35 2.69 -9.04
CA GLN A 79 16.55 2.85 -10.26
C GLN A 79 15.33 3.75 -10.03
N LEU A 80 14.65 3.60 -8.88
CA LEU A 80 13.54 4.48 -8.54
C LEU A 80 13.96 5.95 -8.45
N VAL A 81 15.09 6.24 -7.80
CA VAL A 81 15.64 7.60 -7.70
C VAL A 81 15.96 8.17 -9.07
N LYS A 82 16.61 7.41 -9.95
CA LYS A 82 16.88 7.83 -11.34
C LYS A 82 15.61 8.24 -12.09
N MET A 83 14.50 7.52 -11.89
CA MET A 83 13.23 7.84 -12.54
C MET A 83 12.53 9.05 -11.90
N GLU A 84 12.65 9.23 -10.58
CA GLU A 84 12.18 10.43 -9.89
C GLU A 84 12.90 11.70 -10.35
N GLU A 85 14.21 11.62 -10.55
CA GLU A 85 15.05 12.71 -11.04
C GLU A 85 14.56 13.21 -12.40
N VAL A 86 14.25 12.29 -13.33
CA VAL A 86 13.68 12.63 -14.65
C VAL A 86 12.38 13.45 -14.53
N LEU A 87 11.49 13.11 -13.60
CA LEU A 87 10.25 13.86 -13.39
C LEU A 87 10.53 15.23 -12.74
N SER A 88 11.45 15.25 -11.78
CA SER A 88 11.84 16.46 -11.06
C SER A 88 12.51 17.49 -11.97
N GLU A 89 13.40 17.04 -12.87
CA GLU A 89 14.06 17.86 -13.89
C GLU A 89 13.07 18.52 -14.87
N LYS A 90 11.91 17.89 -15.08
CA LYS A 90 10.83 18.40 -15.93
C LYS A 90 9.78 19.21 -15.15
N GLY A 91 10.02 19.48 -13.87
CA GLY A 91 9.14 20.27 -13.01
C GLY A 91 7.86 19.54 -12.58
N ILE A 92 7.83 18.21 -12.67
CA ILE A 92 6.71 17.38 -12.22
C ILE A 92 6.95 17.02 -10.75
N GLU A 93 6.11 17.54 -9.86
CA GLU A 93 6.23 17.28 -8.41
C GLU A 93 5.67 15.89 -8.06
N ILE A 94 6.49 15.08 -7.39
CA ILE A 94 6.15 13.72 -6.94
C ILE A 94 6.16 13.65 -5.41
N THR A 95 5.03 13.25 -4.83
CA THR A 95 4.84 13.09 -3.38
C THR A 95 5.05 11.65 -2.92
N SER A 96 4.87 10.69 -3.81
CA SER A 96 5.09 9.29 -3.52
C SER A 96 5.62 8.54 -4.72
N SER A 97 6.60 7.68 -4.49
CA SER A 97 7.16 6.81 -5.50
C SER A 97 7.24 5.40 -4.99
N THR A 98 6.89 4.43 -5.82
CA THR A 98 6.98 3.00 -5.49
C THR A 98 7.66 2.28 -6.63
N ILE A 99 8.59 1.39 -6.30
CA ILE A 99 9.06 0.36 -7.22
C ILE A 99 8.62 -1.01 -6.71
N GLN A 100 8.01 -1.82 -7.58
CA GLN A 100 7.40 -3.07 -7.18
C GLN A 100 7.60 -4.20 -8.21
N GLY A 101 7.78 -5.43 -7.73
CA GLY A 101 7.80 -6.60 -8.60
C GLY A 101 6.40 -7.16 -8.76
N GLU A 102 5.98 -7.32 -10.01
CA GLU A 102 4.69 -7.87 -10.44
C GLU A 102 4.89 -9.02 -11.43
N ASN A 103 3.84 -9.81 -11.65
CA ASN A 103 3.80 -10.77 -12.75
C ASN A 103 3.45 -10.04 -14.06
N LEU A 104 4.43 -9.35 -14.65
CA LEU A 104 4.28 -8.70 -15.95
C LEU A 104 4.30 -9.74 -17.08
N GLU A 105 3.90 -9.36 -18.30
CA GLU A 105 3.93 -10.29 -19.43
C GLU A 105 5.34 -10.71 -19.89
N ASP A 106 6.36 -9.91 -19.58
CA ASP A 106 7.75 -10.12 -20.00
C ASP A 106 8.73 -9.61 -18.93
N GLU A 107 9.94 -10.16 -18.90
CA GLU A 107 11.04 -9.74 -18.02
C GLU A 107 11.73 -8.46 -18.53
N ASP A 108 11.70 -8.21 -19.84
CA ASP A 108 12.33 -7.05 -20.48
C ASP A 108 11.38 -5.86 -20.68
N ILE A 109 10.43 -5.71 -19.75
CA ILE A 109 9.56 -4.53 -19.68
C ILE A 109 9.56 -3.88 -18.30
N ILE A 110 9.46 -2.56 -18.29
CA ILE A 110 9.13 -1.76 -17.11
C ILE A 110 7.81 -1.04 -17.36
N LYS A 111 6.81 -1.33 -16.54
CA LYS A 111 5.52 -0.64 -16.55
C LYS A 111 5.57 0.52 -15.55
N THR A 112 5.23 1.71 -16.01
CA THR A 112 5.20 2.92 -15.17
C THR A 112 3.78 3.47 -15.13
N LYS A 113 3.32 3.81 -13.94
CA LYS A 113 2.03 4.46 -13.72
C LYS A 113 2.26 5.76 -12.98
N ILE A 114 1.71 6.84 -13.53
CA ILE A 114 1.73 8.15 -12.89
C ILE A 114 0.28 8.62 -12.72
N SER A 115 -0.10 8.89 -11.49
CA SER A 115 -1.45 9.34 -11.13
C SER A 115 -1.40 10.58 -10.27
N GLU A 116 -2.37 11.48 -10.44
CA GLU A 116 -2.53 12.63 -9.55
C GLU A 116 -2.68 12.18 -8.09
N ASP A 117 -1.97 12.87 -7.20
CA ASP A 117 -2.13 12.68 -5.77
C ASP A 117 -3.17 13.65 -5.21
N THR A 118 -4.38 13.13 -5.00
CA THR A 118 -5.49 13.89 -4.40
C THR A 118 -5.50 13.82 -2.87
N SER A 119 -4.50 13.20 -2.24
CA SER A 119 -4.44 13.12 -0.78
C SER A 119 -4.11 14.47 -0.15
N GLU A 120 -4.60 14.67 1.07
CA GLU A 120 -4.29 15.86 1.85
C GLU A 120 -2.77 15.98 2.05
N PRO A 121 -2.18 17.15 1.80
CA PRO A 121 -0.75 17.33 1.90
C PRO A 121 -0.30 17.19 3.36
N SER A 122 0.52 16.18 3.62
CA SER A 122 1.28 16.09 4.87
C SER A 122 2.60 16.85 4.71
N TYR A 123 3.03 17.50 5.79
CA TYR A 123 4.25 18.31 5.78
C TYR A 123 5.17 17.90 6.93
N THR A 124 6.47 17.98 6.67
CA THR A 124 7.53 17.80 7.67
C THR A 124 8.29 19.11 7.88
N GLY A 125 8.99 19.23 9.01
CA GLY A 125 9.72 20.46 9.37
C GLY A 125 8.85 21.52 10.05
N ARG A 126 9.45 22.68 10.37
CA ARG A 126 8.79 23.81 11.05
C ARG A 126 9.15 25.13 10.38
N GLY A 127 8.22 26.10 10.40
CA GLY A 127 8.44 27.45 9.88
C GLY A 127 8.78 27.44 8.38
N LYS A 128 9.89 28.08 8.00
CA LYS A 128 10.36 28.19 6.61
C LYS A 128 10.87 26.87 6.02
N ASN A 129 11.16 25.87 6.85
CA ASN A 129 11.63 24.55 6.43
C ASN A 129 10.48 23.54 6.28
N LYS A 130 9.24 24.03 6.19
CA LYS A 130 8.07 23.17 6.01
C LYS A 130 8.04 22.68 4.57
N THR A 131 8.34 21.40 4.37
CA THR A 131 8.30 20.75 3.05
C THR A 131 7.23 19.68 3.04
N ARG A 132 6.61 19.46 1.87
CA ARG A 132 5.67 18.36 1.71
C ARG A 132 6.40 17.05 1.93
N MET A 133 5.81 16.15 2.70
CA MET A 133 6.39 14.85 2.96
C MET A 133 6.44 14.05 1.65
N LYS A 134 7.62 13.53 1.31
CA LYS A 134 7.81 12.60 0.21
C LYS A 134 8.00 11.19 0.76
N VAL A 135 7.31 10.21 0.18
CA VAL A 135 7.34 8.82 0.63
C VAL A 135 7.79 7.91 -0.50
N ASN A 136 8.89 7.19 -0.27
CA ASN A 136 9.42 6.22 -1.22
C ASN A 136 9.20 4.80 -0.68
N SER A 137 8.72 3.90 -1.54
CA SER A 137 8.43 2.51 -1.20
C SER A 137 9.12 1.55 -2.16
N ILE A 138 9.67 0.47 -1.61
CA ILE A 138 10.31 -0.61 -2.38
C ILE A 138 9.59 -1.90 -1.98
N VAL A 139 8.89 -2.49 -2.94
CA VAL A 139 8.05 -3.68 -2.75
C VAL A 139 8.54 -4.77 -3.72
N PRO A 140 9.67 -5.46 -3.43
CA PRO A 140 10.30 -6.33 -4.41
C PRO A 140 9.37 -7.39 -4.99
N ASN A 141 8.43 -7.92 -4.20
CA ASN A 141 7.39 -8.84 -4.66
C ASN A 141 6.03 -8.37 -4.12
N LEU A 142 5.20 -7.79 -4.98
CA LEU A 142 3.90 -7.24 -4.60
C LEU A 142 2.96 -8.33 -4.09
N HIS A 143 2.88 -9.47 -4.77
CA HIS A 143 1.98 -10.56 -4.41
C HIS A 143 2.31 -11.13 -3.03
N PHE A 144 3.58 -11.40 -2.76
CA PHE A 144 4.02 -11.88 -1.44
C PHE A 144 3.64 -10.90 -0.33
N ILE A 145 3.83 -9.59 -0.56
CA ILE A 145 3.49 -8.55 0.42
C ILE A 145 1.97 -8.44 0.59
N GLN A 146 1.19 -8.49 -0.50
CA GLN A 146 -0.27 -8.50 -0.45
C GLN A 146 -0.81 -9.70 0.34
N ASP A 147 -0.27 -10.90 0.10
CA ASP A 147 -0.65 -12.11 0.82
C ASP A 147 -0.35 -11.97 2.32
N LYS A 148 0.85 -11.47 2.67
CA LYS A 148 1.23 -11.26 4.06
C LYS A 148 0.37 -10.21 4.76
N VAL A 149 0.11 -9.08 4.10
CA VAL A 149 -0.77 -8.03 4.64
C VAL A 149 -2.18 -8.56 4.84
N SER A 150 -2.71 -9.31 3.87
CA SER A 150 -4.04 -9.92 3.95
C SER A 150 -4.11 -10.94 5.08
N GLU A 151 -3.09 -11.81 5.22
CA GLU A 151 -2.97 -12.75 6.32
C GLU A 151 -3.01 -12.04 7.69
N HIS A 152 -2.26 -10.94 7.84
CA HIS A 152 -2.25 -10.15 9.07
C HIS A 152 -3.59 -9.47 9.34
N ALA A 153 -4.21 -8.87 8.32
CA ALA A 153 -5.52 -8.23 8.40
C ALA A 153 -6.58 -9.26 8.85
N SER A 154 -6.66 -10.40 8.17
CA SER A 154 -7.60 -11.47 8.48
C SER A 154 -7.40 -12.01 9.89
N LYS A 155 -6.16 -12.26 10.33
CA LYS A 155 -5.88 -12.70 11.71
C LYS A 155 -6.36 -11.69 12.75
N ARG A 156 -6.10 -10.40 12.52
CA ARG A 156 -6.51 -9.32 13.45
C ARG A 156 -8.03 -9.22 13.53
N LEU A 157 -8.70 -9.20 12.38
CA LEU A 157 -10.17 -9.11 12.30
C LEU A 157 -10.85 -10.34 12.87
N SER A 158 -10.36 -11.54 12.55
CA SER A 158 -10.89 -12.79 13.10
C SER A 158 -10.78 -12.79 14.62
N LYS A 159 -9.64 -12.35 15.17
CA LYS A 159 -9.48 -12.24 16.62
C LYS A 159 -10.49 -11.27 17.24
N LEU A 160 -10.66 -10.08 16.67
CA LEU A 160 -11.63 -9.10 17.17
C LEU A 160 -13.06 -9.67 17.14
N PHE A 161 -13.45 -10.31 16.04
CA PHE A 161 -14.75 -10.95 15.90
C PHE A 161 -14.96 -12.05 16.96
N CYS A 162 -14.00 -12.96 17.11
CA CYS A 162 -14.06 -14.02 18.12
C CYS A 162 -14.15 -13.46 19.54
N ASP A 163 -13.36 -12.43 19.87
CA ASP A 163 -13.39 -11.78 21.19
C ASP A 163 -14.80 -11.21 21.49
N ILE A 164 -15.43 -10.57 20.50
CA ILE A 164 -16.82 -10.07 20.63
C ILE A 164 -17.81 -11.23 20.80
N MET A 165 -17.72 -12.26 19.97
CA MET A 165 -18.60 -13.43 20.06
C MET A 165 -18.49 -14.14 21.42
N ASN A 166 -17.27 -14.23 21.97
CA ASN A 166 -17.05 -14.78 23.30
C ASN A 166 -17.73 -13.94 24.39
N ILE A 167 -17.65 -12.61 24.31
CA ILE A 167 -18.35 -11.69 25.24
C ILE A 167 -19.88 -11.89 25.15
N LEU A 168 -20.39 -12.16 23.95
CA LEU A 168 -21.81 -12.44 23.72
C LEU A 168 -22.20 -13.89 24.03
N ASN A 169 -21.31 -14.71 24.62
CA ASN A 169 -21.52 -16.14 24.85
C ASN A 169 -21.97 -16.90 23.60
N HIS A 170 -21.39 -16.54 22.44
CA HIS A 170 -21.74 -17.07 21.12
C HIS A 170 -23.20 -16.87 20.71
N ASN A 171 -23.91 -15.87 21.26
CA ASN A 171 -25.29 -15.57 20.86
C ASN A 171 -25.35 -14.91 19.47
N LYS A 172 -25.56 -15.73 18.44
CA LYS A 172 -25.62 -15.34 17.02
C LYS A 172 -26.80 -14.42 16.70
N LYS A 173 -27.92 -14.56 17.39
CA LYS A 173 -29.07 -13.65 17.27
C LYS A 173 -28.71 -12.25 17.75
N THR A 174 -28.09 -12.13 18.92
CA THR A 174 -27.60 -10.85 19.42
C THR A 174 -26.58 -10.23 18.48
N MET A 175 -25.64 -11.03 17.95
CA MET A 175 -24.67 -10.55 16.98
C MET A 175 -25.34 -10.07 15.68
N SER A 176 -26.32 -10.80 15.15
CA SER A 176 -27.09 -10.40 13.95
C SER A 176 -27.76 -9.03 14.15
N GLU A 177 -28.36 -8.78 15.33
CA GLU A 177 -29.00 -7.50 15.65
C GLU A 177 -27.99 -6.35 15.86
N ILE A 178 -26.80 -6.66 16.41
CA ILE A 178 -25.69 -5.70 16.51
C ILE A 178 -25.19 -5.32 15.13
N LEU A 179 -25.02 -6.30 14.25
CA LEU A 179 -24.57 -6.09 12.86
C LEU A 179 -25.69 -5.54 11.96
N GLU A 180 -26.93 -5.47 12.45
CA GLU A 180 -28.12 -4.99 11.72
C GLU A 180 -28.37 -5.79 10.44
N ILE A 181 -28.21 -7.11 10.52
CA ILE A 181 -28.52 -8.05 9.45
C ILE A 181 -29.68 -8.95 9.87
N GLU A 182 -30.23 -9.70 8.92
CA GLU A 182 -31.20 -10.76 9.23
C GLU A 182 -30.57 -11.82 10.15
N GLU A 183 -31.37 -12.31 11.09
CA GLU A 183 -30.94 -13.33 12.04
C GLU A 183 -30.40 -14.55 11.30
N THR A 184 -29.17 -14.93 11.64
CA THR A 184 -28.51 -16.05 10.98
C THR A 184 -27.63 -16.83 11.94
N GLU A 185 -27.61 -18.15 11.74
CA GLU A 185 -26.73 -19.09 12.44
C GLU A 185 -25.40 -19.29 11.70
N ASP A 186 -25.23 -18.67 10.53
CA ASP A 186 -24.07 -18.81 9.66
C ASP A 186 -22.93 -17.87 10.12
N ASP A 187 -21.85 -18.45 10.62
CA ASP A 187 -20.69 -17.71 11.11
C ASP A 187 -19.98 -16.92 10.00
N GLU A 188 -20.00 -17.41 8.75
CA GLU A 188 -19.40 -16.71 7.62
C GLU A 188 -20.18 -15.45 7.27
N LYS A 189 -21.52 -15.50 7.33
CA LYS A 189 -22.37 -14.32 7.12
C LYS A 189 -22.18 -13.28 8.22
N LEU A 190 -22.10 -13.72 9.47
CA LEU A 190 -21.83 -12.82 10.61
C LEU A 190 -20.45 -12.17 10.49
N TYR A 191 -19.43 -12.97 10.17
CA TYR A 191 -18.08 -12.46 9.98
C TYR A 191 -17.99 -11.50 8.78
N GLY A 192 -18.61 -11.84 7.65
CA GLY A 192 -18.68 -10.98 6.48
C GLY A 192 -19.30 -9.62 6.77
N ALA A 193 -20.45 -9.60 7.46
CA ALA A 193 -21.10 -8.36 7.88
C ALA A 193 -20.28 -7.56 8.90
N PHE A 194 -19.56 -8.25 9.79
CA PHE A 194 -18.63 -7.60 10.71
C PHE A 194 -17.48 -6.92 9.95
N VAL A 195 -16.86 -7.61 9.00
CA VAL A 195 -15.77 -7.06 8.16
C VAL A 195 -16.28 -5.92 7.28
N GLU A 196 -17.51 -5.98 6.77
CA GLU A 196 -18.08 -4.88 5.99
C GLU A 196 -18.24 -3.60 6.83
N LYS A 197 -18.72 -3.71 8.07
CA LYS A 197 -18.98 -2.55 8.94
C LYS A 197 -17.75 -2.05 9.69
N TYR A 198 -16.86 -2.97 10.08
CA TYR A 198 -15.77 -2.71 11.01
C TYR A 198 -14.42 -3.20 10.51
N GLY A 199 -14.34 -3.64 9.25
CA GLY A 199 -13.13 -4.18 8.64
C GLY A 199 -11.94 -3.24 8.79
N GLU A 200 -12.15 -1.93 8.67
CA GLU A 200 -11.12 -0.92 8.86
C GLU A 200 -10.34 -1.05 10.18
N LEU A 201 -10.94 -1.57 11.27
CA LEU A 201 -10.30 -1.79 12.58
C LEU A 201 -9.00 -2.62 12.52
N TRP A 202 -8.74 -3.31 11.41
CA TRP A 202 -7.47 -3.98 11.19
C TRP A 202 -6.29 -3.00 11.11
N LEU A 203 -6.51 -1.81 10.52
CA LEU A 203 -5.50 -0.77 10.33
C LEU A 203 -6.18 0.61 10.15
N THR A 204 -6.35 1.33 11.26
CA THR A 204 -6.97 2.66 11.30
C THR A 204 -6.06 3.74 11.88
N THR A 205 -6.43 5.00 11.69
CA THR A 205 -5.94 6.09 12.55
C THR A 205 -6.61 6.01 13.92
N ASN A 206 -5.99 6.59 14.96
CA ASN A 206 -6.55 6.62 16.31
C ASN A 206 -7.96 7.24 16.38
N GLU A 207 -8.25 8.22 15.53
CA GLU A 207 -9.56 8.88 15.48
C GLU A 207 -10.62 7.95 14.89
N ARG A 208 -10.31 7.34 13.75
CA ARG A 208 -11.21 6.38 13.08
C ARG A 208 -11.43 5.13 13.92
N GLU A 209 -10.39 4.65 14.59
CA GLU A 209 -10.46 3.54 15.54
C GLU A 209 -11.50 3.82 16.64
N LYS A 210 -11.39 5.00 17.28
CA LYS A 210 -12.32 5.43 18.33
C LYS A 210 -13.75 5.54 17.82
N GLU A 211 -13.94 6.13 16.65
CA GLU A 211 -15.26 6.24 16.01
C GLU A 211 -15.90 4.86 15.82
N LEU A 212 -15.17 3.93 15.20
CA LEU A 212 -15.66 2.57 14.92
C LEU A 212 -15.95 1.79 16.20
N PHE A 213 -15.07 1.86 17.21
CA PHE A 213 -15.31 1.21 18.49
C PHE A 213 -16.50 1.82 19.25
N ASN A 214 -16.64 3.15 19.26
CA ASN A 214 -17.79 3.79 19.89
C ASN A 214 -19.10 3.35 19.22
N ARG A 215 -19.14 3.32 17.88
CA ARG A 215 -20.31 2.86 17.13
C ARG A 215 -20.67 1.41 17.46
N LEU A 216 -19.67 0.51 17.49
CA LEU A 216 -19.88 -0.89 17.88
C LEU A 216 -20.40 -0.99 19.33
N LYS A 217 -19.79 -0.24 20.25
CA LYS A 217 -20.16 -0.23 21.66
C LYS A 217 -21.59 0.26 21.89
N GLU A 218 -21.94 1.41 21.32
CA GLU A 218 -23.28 1.99 21.43
C GLU A 218 -24.35 1.01 20.91
N ARG A 219 -24.06 0.36 19.78
CA ARG A 219 -24.98 -0.61 19.19
C ARG A 219 -25.12 -1.85 20.07
N ALA A 220 -24.01 -2.40 20.56
CA ALA A 220 -24.01 -3.54 21.48
C ALA A 220 -24.79 -3.22 22.78
N GLU A 221 -24.56 -2.05 23.38
CA GLU A 221 -25.28 -1.62 24.58
C GLU A 221 -26.79 -1.48 24.33
N CYS A 222 -27.19 -0.93 23.17
CA CYS A 222 -28.59 -0.81 22.80
C CYS A 222 -29.27 -2.18 22.70
N VAL A 223 -28.65 -3.12 21.99
CA VAL A 223 -29.20 -4.48 21.80
C VAL A 223 -29.25 -5.23 23.12
N LEU A 224 -28.17 -5.23 23.90
CA LEU A 224 -28.11 -5.94 25.18
C LEU A 224 -29.13 -5.41 26.21
N LYS A 225 -29.39 -4.09 26.24
CA LYS A 225 -30.45 -3.53 27.09
C LYS A 225 -31.84 -4.06 26.72
N LYS A 226 -32.17 -4.14 25.42
CA LYS A 226 -33.45 -4.71 24.97
C LYS A 226 -33.66 -6.15 25.41
N TYR A 227 -32.60 -6.97 25.44
CA TYR A 227 -32.71 -8.35 25.90
C TYR A 227 -32.84 -8.44 27.42
N LYS A 228 -32.18 -7.57 28.19
CA LYS A 228 -32.35 -7.49 29.65
C LYS A 228 -33.73 -6.98 30.09
N GLU A 229 -34.40 -6.16 29.27
CA GLU A 229 -35.76 -5.65 29.56
C GLU A 229 -36.87 -6.63 29.13
N LYS A 230 -36.52 -7.70 28.40
CA LYS A 230 -37.45 -8.74 27.94
C LYS A 230 -37.40 -10.03 28.77
N GLU A 231 -36.42 -10.17 29.66
CA GLU A 231 -36.36 -11.20 30.71
C GLU A 231 -37.06 -10.73 31.99
#